data_AF-A0A7S8F6Q9-F1
#
_entry.id   AF-A0A7S8F6Q9-F1
#
_cell.length_a   1.000
_cell.length_b   1.000
_cell.length_c   1.000
_cell.angle_alpha   90.00
_cell.angle_beta   90.00
_cell.angle_gamma   90.00
#
_symmetry.space_group_name_H-M   'P 1'
#
loop_
_entity.id
_entity.type
_entity.pdbx_description
1 polymer ?
#
loop_
_entity_poly.entity_id
_entity_poly.type
_entity_poly.pdbx_seq_one_letter_code
_entity_poly.pdbx_strand_id
1 'polypeptide(L)'
;MAKAECECSTLGVFHIVGMGDSEGRDKRIFASLENVINYGEDKWWLYVSRCSACGQDWMIAQEERIHDFYYLRRLSHDEMQKISAQNEWPPDFLSFEEVIKLGPDNSHVATFFDANDLTDTIKELMEARAEITASEVAYLFCLSEREAKRLMDRARRMTWSQLRPFA
;
A
#
# COMPACT_ATOMS: atom_id res chain seq x y z
N MET A 1 19.36 25.79 4.57
CA MET A 1 18.69 24.85 3.66
C MET A 1 17.36 25.48 3.27
N ALA A 2 17.04 25.55 1.97
CA ALA A 2 15.73 26.02 1.55
C ALA A 2 14.67 25.02 2.07
N LYS A 3 13.62 25.54 2.70
CA LYS A 3 12.49 24.74 3.16
C LYS A 3 11.82 24.15 1.93
N ALA A 4 11.70 22.83 1.83
CA ALA A 4 10.98 22.20 0.73
C ALA A 4 9.55 22.77 0.70
N GLU A 5 9.05 23.12 -0.49
CA GLU A 5 7.63 23.43 -0.65
C GLU A 5 6.82 22.17 -0.30
N CYS A 6 5.77 22.31 0.52
CA CYS A 6 4.94 21.17 0.91
C CYS A 6 3.57 21.20 0.26
N GLU A 7 3.09 20.03 -0.15
CA GLU A 7 1.73 19.85 -0.68
C GLU A 7 0.69 19.51 0.40
N CYS A 8 1.06 19.50 1.69
CA CYS A 8 0.17 19.03 2.76
C CYS A 8 -1.20 19.72 2.82
N SER A 9 -1.34 20.98 2.38
CA SER A 9 -2.64 21.67 2.36
C SER A 9 -3.58 21.19 1.24
N THR A 10 -3.04 20.55 0.20
CA THR A 10 -3.83 19.99 -0.91
C THR A 10 -4.32 18.58 -0.60
N LEU A 11 -3.72 17.93 0.40
CA LEU A 11 -4.10 16.60 0.87
C LEU A 11 -5.20 16.71 1.93
N GLY A 12 -6.28 15.94 1.75
CA GLY A 12 -7.39 15.87 2.70
C GLY A 12 -7.03 15.19 4.04
N VAL A 13 -8.03 14.73 4.79
CA VAL A 13 -7.81 13.93 6.01
C VAL A 13 -7.27 12.54 5.67
N PHE A 14 -7.72 12.00 4.53
CA PHE A 14 -7.22 10.77 3.94
C PHE A 14 -6.84 11.06 2.48
N HIS A 15 -5.74 10.48 2.00
CA HIS A 15 -5.30 10.62 0.63
C HIS A 15 -4.58 9.37 0.12
N ILE A 16 -4.67 9.13 -1.19
CA ILE A 16 -4.02 8.03 -1.88
C ILE A 16 -3.04 8.62 -2.88
N VAL A 17 -1.80 8.13 -2.87
CA VAL A 17 -0.73 8.59 -3.76
C VAL A 17 -0.16 7.38 -4.49
N GLY A 18 -0.25 7.37 -5.81
CA GLY A 18 0.37 6.33 -6.64
C GLY A 18 1.89 6.43 -6.61
N MET A 19 2.57 5.30 -6.46
CA MET A 19 4.02 5.26 -6.53
C MET A 19 4.46 5.36 -7.99
N GLY A 20 5.48 6.18 -8.26
CA GLY A 20 6.09 6.26 -9.58
C GLY A 20 5.19 6.86 -10.66
N ASP A 21 4.24 7.72 -10.29
CA ASP A 21 3.39 8.38 -11.28
C ASP A 21 4.22 9.22 -12.28
N SER A 22 3.76 9.32 -13.52
CA SER A 22 4.48 10.02 -14.60
C SER A 22 4.65 11.52 -14.34
N GLU A 23 3.85 12.08 -13.45
CA GLU A 23 3.89 13.49 -13.07
C GLU A 23 4.84 13.74 -11.88
N GLY A 24 5.41 12.69 -11.28
CA GLY A 24 6.26 12.74 -10.09
C GLY A 24 5.58 13.33 -8.85
N ARG A 25 4.27 13.17 -8.70
CA ARG A 25 3.53 13.77 -7.57
C ARG A 25 3.91 13.11 -6.24
N ASP A 26 4.09 11.79 -6.24
CA ASP A 26 4.70 11.06 -5.12
C ASP A 26 5.99 11.73 -4.63
N LYS A 27 6.94 11.98 -5.53
CA LYS A 27 8.23 12.61 -5.20
C LYS A 27 8.05 14.00 -4.58
N ARG A 28 7.12 14.80 -5.10
CA ARG A 28 6.85 16.14 -4.55
C ARG A 28 6.25 16.09 -3.16
N ILE A 29 5.26 15.22 -2.93
CA ILE A 29 4.65 15.05 -1.61
C ILE A 29 5.71 14.59 -0.60
N PHE A 30 6.44 13.52 -0.93
CA PHE A 30 7.42 12.91 -0.04
C PHE A 30 8.71 13.74 0.12
N ALA A 31 9.01 14.69 -0.77
CA ALA A 31 10.17 15.59 -0.63
C ALA A 31 10.16 16.41 0.68
N SER A 32 8.98 16.63 1.25
CA SER A 32 8.82 17.36 2.52
C SER A 32 8.52 16.46 3.72
N LEU A 33 8.30 15.16 3.52
CA LEU A 33 7.91 14.22 4.58
C LEU A 33 9.13 13.45 5.10
N GLU A 34 9.39 13.60 6.39
CA GLU A 34 10.46 12.88 7.09
C GLU A 34 9.84 11.77 7.93
N ASN A 35 10.31 10.53 7.75
CA ASN A 35 9.90 9.42 8.62
C ASN A 35 10.39 9.69 10.05
N VAL A 36 9.47 9.67 11.01
CA VAL A 36 9.76 9.95 12.42
C VAL A 36 9.56 8.74 13.33
N ILE A 37 8.62 7.86 13.00
CA ILE A 37 8.32 6.65 13.79
C ILE A 37 7.95 5.52 12.83
N ASN A 38 8.64 4.39 12.93
CA ASN A 38 8.20 3.14 12.30
C ASN A 38 7.34 2.35 13.28
N TYR A 39 6.30 1.67 12.81
CA TYR A 39 5.52 0.78 13.69
C TYR A 39 6.39 -0.35 14.26
N GLY A 40 7.23 -0.95 13.40
CA GLY A 40 8.11 -2.06 13.73
C GLY A 40 8.24 -3.02 12.54
N GLU A 41 9.14 -4.00 12.66
CA GLU A 41 9.43 -4.96 11.57
C GLU A 41 8.20 -5.82 11.20
N ASP A 42 7.34 -6.15 12.17
CA ASP A 42 6.11 -6.94 11.97
C ASP A 42 5.08 -6.23 11.08
N LYS A 43 5.17 -4.90 10.97
CA LYS A 43 4.32 -4.07 10.10
C LYS A 43 5.18 -3.08 9.33
N TRP A 44 6.12 -3.63 8.55
CA TRP A 44 7.04 -2.86 7.72
C TRP A 44 6.36 -1.82 6.81
N TRP A 45 5.08 -2.02 6.47
CA TRP A 45 4.30 -1.11 5.65
C TRP A 45 3.83 0.16 6.39
N LEU A 46 3.85 0.20 7.73
CA LEU A 46 3.20 1.24 8.53
C LEU A 46 4.20 2.10 9.28
N TYR A 47 4.10 3.42 9.09
CA TYR A 47 4.95 4.39 9.77
C TYR A 47 4.25 5.75 9.90
N VAL A 48 4.88 6.65 10.67
CA VAL A 48 4.53 8.06 10.76
C VAL A 48 5.62 8.87 10.10
N SER A 49 5.19 9.82 9.27
CA SER A 49 6.03 10.89 8.76
C SER A 49 5.55 12.25 9.22
N ARG A 50 6.48 13.17 9.44
CA ARG A 50 6.21 14.58 9.71
C ARG A 50 6.64 15.42 8.53
N CYS A 51 5.79 16.34 8.11
CA CYS A 51 6.18 17.33 7.13
C CYS A 51 7.16 18.34 7.76
N SER A 52 8.39 18.41 7.26
CA SER A 52 9.40 19.37 7.72
C SER A 52 9.04 20.82 7.40
N ALA A 53 8.11 21.05 6.47
CA ALA A 53 7.67 22.38 6.11
C ALA A 53 6.52 22.92 7.00
N CYS A 54 5.44 22.16 7.18
CA CYS A 54 4.27 22.64 7.92
C CYS A 54 4.08 21.97 9.29
N GLY A 55 4.88 20.96 9.63
CA GLY A 55 4.79 20.21 10.87
C GLY A 55 3.65 19.19 10.93
N GLN A 56 2.89 19.01 9.84
CA GLN A 56 1.78 18.05 9.81
C GLN A 56 2.30 16.61 9.93
N ASP A 57 1.74 15.87 10.88
CA ASP A 57 1.97 14.44 11.07
C ASP A 57 1.01 13.61 10.21
N TRP A 58 1.55 12.57 9.58
CA TRP A 58 0.83 11.64 8.72
C TRP A 58 1.14 10.22 9.15
N MET A 59 0.10 9.42 9.35
CA MET A 59 0.21 7.97 9.38
C MET A 59 0.16 7.47 7.94
N ILE A 60 1.15 6.68 7.54
CA ILE A 60 1.33 6.25 6.16
C ILE A 60 1.39 4.73 6.11
N ALA A 61 0.57 4.14 5.26
CA ALA A 61 0.68 2.75 4.84
C ALA A 61 1.23 2.67 3.42
N GLN A 62 2.29 1.90 3.24
CA GLN A 62 2.92 1.60 1.95
C GLN A 62 2.43 0.25 1.44
N GLU A 63 1.71 0.26 0.33
CA GLU A 63 1.27 -0.95 -0.37
C GLU A 63 1.98 -1.02 -1.71
N GLU A 64 3.06 -1.80 -1.77
CA GLU A 64 3.94 -1.96 -2.94
C GLU A 64 3.88 -3.38 -3.54
N ARG A 65 2.87 -4.17 -3.16
CA ARG A 65 2.75 -5.57 -3.60
C ARG A 65 1.74 -5.73 -4.72
N ILE A 66 0.66 -4.95 -4.70
CA ILE A 66 -0.47 -5.15 -5.62
C ILE A 66 -0.78 -3.87 -6.39
N HIS A 67 -0.95 -2.76 -5.70
CA HIS A 67 -1.52 -1.55 -6.26
C HIS A 67 -0.55 -0.37 -6.34
N ASP A 68 0.64 -0.49 -5.73
CA ASP A 68 1.67 0.55 -5.73
C ASP A 68 1.12 1.90 -5.25
N PHE A 69 0.53 1.92 -4.06
CA PHE A 69 -0.02 3.12 -3.42
C PHE A 69 0.56 3.39 -2.04
N TYR A 70 0.73 4.67 -1.73
CA TYR A 70 0.78 5.17 -0.36
C TYR A 70 -0.61 5.63 0.07
N TYR A 71 -1.07 5.14 1.23
CA TYR A 71 -2.26 5.62 1.90
C TYR A 71 -1.85 6.53 3.05
N LEU A 72 -2.26 7.79 3.00
CA LEU A 72 -1.90 8.80 3.99
C LEU A 72 -3.15 9.16 4.80
N ARG A 73 -3.04 9.08 6.13
CA ARG A 73 -4.04 9.59 7.07
C ARG A 73 -3.43 10.69 7.92
N ARG A 74 -4.09 11.85 7.94
CA ARG A 74 -3.66 13.00 8.75
C ARG A 74 -3.82 12.66 10.23
N LEU A 75 -2.77 12.89 11.02
CA LEU A 75 -2.81 12.74 12.47
C LEU A 75 -3.09 14.08 13.14
N SER A 76 -3.94 14.05 14.16
CA SER A 76 -4.07 15.12 15.13
C SER A 76 -2.89 15.10 16.12
N HIS A 77 -2.72 16.20 16.84
CA HIS A 77 -1.70 16.29 17.89
C HIS A 77 -1.89 15.19 18.96
N ASP A 78 -3.12 14.95 19.38
CA ASP A 78 -3.44 13.95 20.42
C ASP A 78 -3.14 12.53 19.95
N GLU A 79 -3.45 12.18 18.70
CA GLU A 79 -3.10 10.88 18.12
C GLU A 79 -1.58 10.70 18.04
N MET A 80 -0.84 11.75 17.63
CA MET A 80 0.62 11.69 17.59
C MET A 80 1.23 11.52 18.99
N GLN A 81 0.67 12.19 20.01
CA GLN A 81 1.09 12.00 21.40
C GLN A 81 0.83 10.56 21.88
N LYS A 82 -0.32 9.97 21.55
CA LYS A 82 -0.63 8.58 21.88
C LYS A 82 0.33 7.59 21.22
N ILE A 83 0.62 7.77 19.93
CA ILE A 83 1.59 6.93 19.21
C ILE A 83 2.97 7.06 19.86
N SER A 84 3.47 8.27 20.06
CA SER A 84 4.83 8.49 20.55
C SER A 84 5.06 8.12 22.02
N ALA A 85 4.09 8.38 22.89
CA ALA A 85 4.25 8.17 24.33
C ALA A 85 3.74 6.81 24.83
N GLN A 86 2.77 6.22 24.13
CA GLN A 86 2.04 5.04 24.60
C GLN A 86 2.08 3.88 23.60
N ASN A 87 2.67 4.08 22.41
CA ASN A 87 2.60 3.15 21.29
C ASN A 87 1.16 2.75 20.92
N GLU A 88 0.22 3.69 21.13
CA GLU A 88 -1.19 3.52 20.81
C GLU A 88 -1.45 4.04 19.40
N TRP A 89 -1.57 3.11 18.46
CA TRP A 89 -1.84 3.44 17.07
C TRP A 89 -3.34 3.48 16.79
N PRO A 90 -3.79 4.45 15.98
CA PRO A 90 -5.11 4.40 15.35
C PRO A 90 -5.32 3.06 14.64
N PRO A 91 -6.56 2.54 14.61
CA PRO A 91 -6.83 1.21 14.08
C PRO A 91 -6.62 1.11 12.57
N ASP A 92 -6.64 2.23 11.84
CA ASP A 92 -6.41 2.24 10.41
C ASP A 92 -5.02 1.66 10.08
N PHE A 93 -4.96 0.89 9.00
CA PHE A 93 -3.71 0.31 8.45
C PHE A 93 -3.01 -0.77 9.30
N LEU A 94 -3.55 -1.14 10.47
CA LEU A 94 -2.93 -2.16 11.34
C LEU A 94 -2.92 -3.56 10.71
N SER A 95 -3.88 -3.84 9.83
CA SER A 95 -3.91 -5.06 9.01
C SER A 95 -3.48 -4.76 7.59
N PHE A 96 -2.46 -5.47 7.10
CA PHE A 96 -2.06 -5.36 5.70
C PHE A 96 -3.20 -5.76 4.74
N GLU A 97 -4.05 -6.70 5.15
CA GLU A 97 -5.22 -7.07 4.36
C GLU A 97 -6.21 -5.91 4.24
N GLU A 98 -6.42 -5.13 5.30
CA GLU A 98 -7.26 -3.94 5.22
C GLU A 98 -6.61 -2.86 4.34
N VAL A 99 -5.29 -2.72 4.38
CA VAL A 99 -4.55 -1.79 3.51
C VAL A 99 -4.74 -2.13 2.04
N ILE A 100 -4.62 -3.40 1.64
CA ILE A 100 -4.82 -3.82 0.24
C ILE A 100 -6.23 -3.45 -0.24
N LYS A 101 -7.25 -3.64 0.61
CA LYS A 101 -8.66 -3.37 0.25
C LYS A 101 -8.94 -1.90 -0.04
N LEU A 102 -8.11 -0.99 0.48
CA LEU A 102 -8.27 0.45 0.24
C LEU A 102 -8.13 0.84 -1.23
N GLY A 103 -7.35 0.11 -2.03
CA GLY A 103 -7.25 0.37 -3.48
C GLY A 103 -8.60 0.18 -4.17
N PRO A 104 -9.13 -1.06 -4.21
CA PRO A 104 -10.44 -1.38 -4.75
C PRO A 104 -11.56 -0.50 -4.20
N ASP A 105 -11.61 -0.31 -2.87
CA ASP A 105 -12.66 0.45 -2.19
C ASP A 105 -12.68 1.94 -2.58
N ASN A 106 -11.55 2.47 -3.06
CA ASN A 106 -11.44 3.85 -3.53
C ASN A 106 -11.30 3.94 -5.06
N SER A 107 -11.54 2.85 -5.80
CA SER A 107 -11.39 2.80 -7.27
C SER A 107 -9.97 3.16 -7.75
N HIS A 108 -8.97 2.93 -6.91
CA HIS A 108 -7.55 3.10 -7.19
C HIS A 108 -6.92 1.72 -7.31
N VAL A 109 -6.73 1.24 -8.54
CA VAL A 109 -6.27 -0.13 -8.81
C VAL A 109 -5.10 -0.06 -9.77
N ALA A 110 -4.00 -0.75 -9.45
CA ALA A 110 -2.92 -0.96 -10.41
C ALA A 110 -3.44 -1.68 -11.66
N THR A 111 -2.95 -1.23 -12.81
CA THR A 111 -3.16 -1.93 -14.08
C THR A 111 -1.94 -2.80 -14.33
N PHE A 112 -2.11 -4.12 -14.19
CA PHE A 112 -1.04 -5.07 -14.50
C PHE A 112 -0.81 -5.11 -16.03
N PHE A 113 0.46 -4.98 -16.44
CA PHE A 113 0.84 -4.95 -17.86
C PHE A 113 0.86 -6.35 -18.50
N ASP A 114 1.23 -7.40 -17.75
CA ASP A 114 1.21 -8.80 -18.21
C ASP A 114 0.52 -9.72 -17.18
N ALA A 115 -0.11 -10.76 -17.69
CA ALA A 115 -0.73 -11.82 -16.91
C ALA A 115 0.27 -12.66 -16.11
N ASN A 116 1.56 -12.68 -16.48
CA ASN A 116 2.59 -13.41 -15.72
C ASN A 116 2.87 -12.76 -14.37
N ASP A 117 3.07 -11.44 -14.32
CA ASP A 117 3.30 -10.69 -13.08
C ASP A 117 2.14 -10.88 -12.11
N LEU A 118 0.91 -10.85 -12.63
CA LEU A 118 -0.29 -11.08 -11.84
C LEU A 118 -0.42 -12.54 -11.35
N THR A 119 0.04 -13.52 -12.16
CA THR A 119 0.02 -14.94 -11.77
C THR A 119 1.02 -15.23 -10.64
N ASP A 120 2.18 -14.58 -10.67
CA ASP A 120 3.21 -14.63 -9.64
C ASP A 120 2.64 -14.17 -8.28
N THR A 121 2.12 -12.93 -8.22
CA THR A 121 1.54 -12.37 -6.99
C THR A 121 0.39 -13.22 -6.45
N ILE A 122 -0.48 -13.74 -7.34
CA ILE A 122 -1.56 -14.66 -6.94
C ILE A 122 -1.00 -15.96 -6.35
N LYS A 123 0.10 -16.49 -6.90
CA LYS A 123 0.73 -17.71 -6.37
C LYS A 123 1.30 -17.48 -4.97
N GLU A 124 2.00 -16.37 -4.74
CA GLU A 124 2.50 -16.01 -3.39
C GLU A 124 1.34 -15.91 -2.39
N LEU A 125 0.26 -15.24 -2.78
CA LEU A 125 -0.91 -15.07 -1.94
C LEU A 125 -1.57 -16.41 -1.58
N MET A 126 -1.67 -17.32 -2.55
CA MET A 126 -2.21 -18.67 -2.33
C MET A 126 -1.32 -19.53 -1.41
N GLU A 127 0.00 -19.37 -1.48
CA GLU A 127 0.94 -20.07 -0.58
C GLU A 127 0.87 -19.49 0.84
N ALA A 128 0.68 -18.17 0.99
CA ALA A 128 0.48 -17.52 2.28
C ALA A 128 -0.91 -17.80 2.89
N ARG A 129 -1.93 -17.99 2.06
CA ARG A 129 -3.33 -18.23 2.46
C ARG A 129 -3.93 -19.38 1.65
N ALA A 130 -3.71 -20.61 2.10
CA ALA A 130 -4.19 -21.82 1.41
C ALA A 130 -5.72 -21.86 1.17
N GLU A 131 -6.50 -21.21 2.04
CA GLU A 131 -7.97 -21.16 1.98
C GLU A 131 -8.53 -20.00 1.12
N ILE A 132 -7.68 -19.18 0.49
CA ILE A 132 -8.16 -18.02 -0.27
C ILE A 132 -9.03 -18.44 -1.46
N THR A 133 -10.17 -17.77 -1.61
CA THR A 133 -11.16 -18.06 -2.66
C THR A 133 -10.94 -17.23 -3.93
N ALA A 134 -11.50 -17.69 -5.05
CA ALA A 134 -11.48 -16.92 -6.30
C ALA A 134 -12.22 -15.59 -6.20
N SER A 135 -13.28 -15.52 -5.38
CA SER A 135 -14.00 -14.27 -5.09
C SER A 135 -13.15 -13.28 -4.31
N GLU A 136 -12.36 -13.74 -3.33
CA GLU A 136 -11.43 -12.87 -2.60
C GLU A 136 -10.31 -12.36 -3.51
N VAL A 137 -9.72 -13.23 -4.33
CA VAL A 137 -8.71 -12.82 -5.33
C VAL A 137 -9.32 -11.83 -6.33
N ALA A 138 -10.53 -12.08 -6.82
CA ALA A 138 -11.21 -11.18 -7.74
C ALA A 138 -11.40 -9.79 -7.14
N TYR A 139 -11.78 -9.70 -5.87
CA TYR A 139 -11.92 -8.44 -5.17
C TYR A 139 -10.58 -7.73 -4.99
N LEU A 140 -9.56 -8.41 -4.45
CA LEU A 140 -8.25 -7.82 -4.17
C LEU A 140 -7.55 -7.31 -5.44
N PHE A 141 -7.68 -8.02 -6.56
CA PHE A 141 -7.03 -7.64 -7.81
C PHE A 141 -7.98 -6.95 -8.80
N CYS A 142 -9.21 -6.63 -8.37
CA CYS A 142 -10.29 -6.04 -9.20
C CYS A 142 -10.49 -6.76 -10.56
N LEU A 143 -10.55 -8.08 -10.51
CA LEU A 143 -10.82 -8.96 -11.64
C LEU A 143 -12.25 -9.47 -11.59
N SER A 144 -12.74 -10.04 -12.69
CA SER A 144 -13.90 -10.93 -12.57
C SER A 144 -13.53 -12.21 -11.83
N GLU A 145 -14.47 -12.82 -11.10
CA GLU A 145 -14.25 -14.12 -10.44
C GLU A 145 -13.79 -15.20 -11.42
N ARG A 146 -14.27 -15.12 -12.68
CA ARG A 146 -13.83 -16.00 -13.76
C ARG A 146 -12.34 -15.81 -14.10
N GLU A 147 -11.87 -14.58 -14.17
CA GLU A 147 -10.45 -14.27 -14.42
C GLU A 147 -9.58 -14.68 -13.24
N ALA A 148 -9.99 -14.35 -12.02
CA ALA A 148 -9.32 -14.77 -10.80
C ALA A 148 -9.17 -16.30 -10.76
N LYS A 149 -10.24 -17.05 -11.03
CA LYS A 149 -10.18 -18.52 -11.10
C LYS A 149 -9.18 -19.02 -12.16
N ARG A 150 -9.18 -18.42 -13.35
CA ARG A 150 -8.22 -18.78 -14.41
C ARG A 150 -6.77 -18.53 -14.01
N LEU A 151 -6.50 -17.41 -13.33
CA LEU A 151 -5.17 -17.07 -12.84
C LEU A 151 -4.75 -17.98 -11.69
N MET A 152 -5.62 -18.28 -10.73
CA MET A 152 -5.35 -19.26 -9.67
C MET A 152 -5.04 -20.65 -10.24
N ASP A 153 -5.79 -21.11 -11.24
CA ASP A 153 -5.52 -22.39 -11.92
C ASP A 153 -4.21 -22.37 -12.71
N ARG A 154 -3.80 -21.20 -13.22
CA ARG A 154 -2.48 -21.02 -13.84
C ARG A 154 -1.38 -21.06 -12.77
N ALA A 155 -1.53 -20.33 -11.67
CA ALA A 155 -0.60 -20.27 -10.54
C ALA A 155 -0.33 -21.64 -9.91
N ARG A 156 -1.35 -22.51 -9.83
CA ARG A 156 -1.20 -23.91 -9.38
C ARG A 156 -0.34 -24.77 -10.32
N ARG A 157 -0.39 -24.51 -11.63
CA ARG A 157 0.29 -25.32 -12.65
C ARG A 157 1.71 -24.86 -12.92
N MET A 158 2.01 -23.58 -12.70
CA MET A 158 3.34 -23.03 -12.97
C MET A 158 4.28 -23.20 -11.77
N THR A 159 5.54 -23.50 -12.06
CA THR A 159 6.63 -23.48 -11.08
C THR A 159 7.15 -22.05 -10.89
N TRP A 160 7.83 -21.81 -9.76
CA TRP A 160 8.51 -20.54 -9.51
C TRP A 160 9.53 -20.19 -10.60
N SER A 161 10.28 -21.18 -11.11
CA SER A 161 11.21 -20.99 -12.22
C SER A 161 10.55 -20.61 -13.55
N GLN A 162 9.28 -20.94 -13.74
CA GLN A 162 8.52 -20.54 -14.94
C GLN A 162 7.93 -19.14 -14.82
N LEU A 163 7.55 -18.73 -13.60
CA LEU A 163 7.03 -17.38 -13.32
C LEU A 163 8.15 -16.35 -13.21
N ARG A 164 9.28 -16.75 -12.64
CA ARG A 164 10.45 -15.91 -12.42
C ARG A 164 11.68 -16.50 -13.11
N PRO A 165 11.74 -16.50 -14.45
CA PRO A 165 12.84 -17.11 -15.20
C PRO A 165 14.20 -16.41 -15.00
N PHE A 166 14.20 -15.20 -14.41
CA PHE A 166 15.39 -14.38 -14.21
C PHE A 166 15.64 -13.99 -12.74
N ALA A 167 14.92 -14.59 -11.78
CA ALA A 167 15.13 -14.36 -10.35
C ALA A 167 16.25 -15.23 -9.77
#